data_AF-A0A497IGI9-F1
#
_entry.id   AF-A0A497IGI9-F1
#
_cell.length_a   1.000
_cell.length_b   1.000
_cell.length_c   1.000
_cell.angle_alpha   90.00
_cell.angle_beta   90.00
_cell.angle_gamma   90.00
#
_symmetry.space_group_name_H-M   'P 1'
#
loop_
_entity.id
_entity.type
_entity.pdbx_description
1 polymer ?
#
loop_
_entity_poly.entity_id
_entity_poly.type
_entity_poly.pdbx_seq_one_letter_code
_entity_poly.pdbx_strand_id
1 'polypeptide(L)'
;MNDYKIIAIKIFIASLSLITYGELSPLMKADSPTYEFIVKPMLWTPLSILLAYIVVPIILLIIDNYIAYTLLSGVSLLRVAIELEGVLPPTSLRTATIILYILAIFLSLTLAVEDLSSRIRGEILRLKWSQF
;
A
#
# COMPACT_ATOMS: atom_id res chain seq x y z
N MET A 1 -8.74 3.74 -18.48
CA MET A 1 -9.15 4.62 -17.37
C MET A 1 -8.67 6.06 -17.62
N ASN A 2 -9.38 7.11 -17.18
CA ASN A 2 -8.89 8.50 -17.34
C ASN A 2 -7.92 8.88 -16.21
N ASP A 3 -6.97 9.75 -16.49
CA ASP A 3 -5.88 10.21 -15.60
C ASP A 3 -6.38 10.71 -14.25
N TYR A 4 -7.51 11.42 -14.22
CA TYR A 4 -8.11 11.87 -12.96
C TYR A 4 -8.42 10.70 -12.00
N LYS A 5 -8.94 9.59 -12.52
CA LYS A 5 -9.25 8.41 -11.71
C LYS A 5 -7.98 7.74 -11.21
N ILE A 6 -6.94 7.67 -12.04
CA ILE A 6 -5.63 7.15 -11.65
C ILE A 6 -5.07 7.97 -10.49
N ILE A 7 -5.03 9.30 -10.64
CA ILE A 7 -4.53 10.22 -9.61
C ILE A 7 -5.34 10.10 -8.31
N ALA A 8 -6.67 10.04 -8.40
CA ALA A 8 -7.53 9.87 -7.23
C ALA A 8 -7.23 8.56 -6.47
N ILE A 9 -7.00 7.46 -7.18
CA ILE A 9 -6.60 6.18 -6.56
C ILE A 9 -5.24 6.32 -5.88
N LYS A 10 -4.26 6.95 -6.52
CA LYS A 10 -2.93 7.17 -5.92
C LYS A 10 -3.02 7.99 -4.63
N ILE A 11 -3.79 9.08 -4.64
CA ILE A 11 -4.03 9.93 -3.46
C ILE A 11 -4.72 9.13 -2.36
N PHE A 12 -5.71 8.31 -2.71
CA PHE A 12 -6.40 7.44 -1.75
C PHE A 12 -5.41 6.49 -1.04
N ILE A 13 -4.59 5.76 -1.80
CA ILE A 13 -3.62 4.80 -1.25
C ILE A 13 -2.58 5.54 -0.39
N ALA A 14 -2.03 6.66 -0.86
CA ALA A 14 -1.06 7.44 -0.10
C ALA A 14 -1.64 7.96 1.23
N SER A 15 -2.89 8.44 1.19
CA SER A 15 -3.60 8.93 2.38
C SER A 15 -3.86 7.80 3.37
N LEU A 16 -4.27 6.63 2.87
CA LEU A 16 -4.50 5.44 3.69
C LEU A 16 -3.22 4.98 4.40
N SER A 17 -2.09 4.99 3.69
CA SER A 17 -0.75 4.75 4.24
C SER A 17 -0.35 5.74 5.35
N LEU A 18 -0.67 7.03 5.16
CA LEU A 18 -0.37 8.07 6.14
C LEU A 18 -1.21 7.94 7.41
N ILE A 19 -2.52 7.71 7.26
CA ILE A 19 -3.45 7.48 8.39
C ILE A 19 -2.96 6.31 9.24
N THR A 20 -2.61 5.22 8.57
CA THR A 20 -2.06 4.01 9.15
C THR A 20 -0.80 4.26 9.97
N TYR A 21 0.15 4.99 9.40
CA TYR A 21 1.38 5.34 10.12
C TYR A 21 1.07 6.21 11.34
N GLY A 22 0.14 7.16 11.22
CA GLY A 22 -0.32 7.99 12.33
C GLY A 22 -0.96 7.17 13.47
N GLU A 23 -1.65 6.07 13.17
CA GLU A 23 -2.21 5.17 14.17
C GLU A 23 -1.13 4.32 14.86
N LEU A 24 -0.12 3.86 14.12
CA LEU A 24 0.96 3.01 14.64
C LEU A 24 2.03 3.82 15.39
N SER A 25 2.26 5.08 15.03
CA SER A 25 3.33 5.91 15.60
C SER A 25 3.25 6.07 17.13
N PRO A 26 2.07 6.32 17.75
CA PRO A 26 1.95 6.40 19.22
C PRO A 26 2.29 5.09 19.93
N LEU A 27 1.99 3.94 19.32
CA LEU A 27 2.28 2.61 19.89
C LEU A 27 3.78 2.33 19.99
N MET A 28 4.63 3.11 19.30
CA MET A 28 6.08 2.94 19.31
C MET A 28 6.80 3.80 20.35
N LYS A 29 6.08 4.66 21.07
CA LYS A 29 6.69 5.46 22.14
C LYS A 29 7.04 4.55 23.31
N ALA A 30 8.26 4.68 23.80
CA ALA A 30 8.86 3.82 24.82
C ALA A 30 8.10 3.75 26.17
N ASP A 31 7.17 4.68 26.41
CA ASP A 31 6.40 4.78 27.65
C ASP A 31 4.97 4.20 27.56
N SER A 32 4.65 3.48 26.47
CA SER A 32 3.35 2.82 26.32
C SER A 32 3.29 1.55 27.18
N PRO A 33 2.31 1.40 28.10
CA PRO A 33 2.17 0.21 28.96
C PRO A 33 1.92 -1.08 28.17
N THR A 34 1.56 -0.98 26.88
CA THR A 34 1.40 -2.13 25.97
C THR A 34 2.72 -2.63 25.38
N TYR A 35 3.82 -1.90 25.57
CA TYR A 35 5.14 -2.19 24.99
C TYR A 35 6.04 -3.01 25.92
N GLU A 36 5.51 -3.56 27.02
CA GLU A 36 6.29 -4.44 27.91
C GLU A 36 6.51 -5.85 27.35
N PHE A 37 5.76 -6.26 26.31
CA PHE A 37 5.80 -7.65 25.81
C PHE A 37 6.60 -7.90 24.53
N ILE A 38 7.02 -6.89 23.78
CA ILE A 38 7.70 -7.10 22.49
C ILE A 38 8.90 -6.16 22.38
N VAL A 39 10.07 -6.68 22.77
CA VAL A 39 11.42 -6.23 22.40
C VAL A 39 11.72 -4.76 22.74
N LYS A 40 12.64 -4.57 23.70
CA LYS A 40 13.36 -3.31 23.98
C LYS A 40 13.41 -2.42 22.72
N PRO A 41 12.97 -1.15 22.74
CA PRO A 41 12.79 -0.35 21.54
C PRO A 41 14.14 -0.13 20.86
N MET A 42 14.48 -1.05 19.96
CA MET A 42 15.61 -0.91 19.06
C MET A 42 15.13 0.05 17.99
N LEU A 43 15.94 1.06 17.69
CA LEU A 43 15.65 2.12 16.70
C LEU A 43 15.17 1.56 15.33
N TRP A 44 15.47 0.28 15.07
CA TRP A 44 15.06 -0.51 13.91
C TRP A 44 13.55 -0.72 13.78
N THR A 45 12.79 -0.85 14.87
CA THR A 45 11.34 -1.11 14.82
C THR A 45 10.51 0.09 14.31
N PRO A 46 10.69 1.32 14.85
CA PRO A 46 9.99 2.48 14.29
C PRO A 46 10.46 2.81 12.87
N LEU A 47 11.75 2.55 12.55
CA LEU A 47 12.29 2.74 11.20
C LEU A 47 11.68 1.76 10.19
N SER A 48 11.55 0.48 10.54
CA SER A 48 10.97 -0.52 9.65
C SER A 48 9.49 -0.23 9.37
N ILE A 49 8.77 0.29 10.36
CA ILE A 49 7.37 0.70 10.19
C ILE A 49 7.25 1.97 9.34
N LEU A 50 8.11 2.98 9.53
CA LEU A 50 8.14 4.13 8.62
C LEU A 50 8.38 3.68 7.17
N LEU A 51 9.33 2.77 6.96
CA LEU A 51 9.66 2.25 5.64
C LEU A 51 8.50 1.48 5.02
N ALA A 52 7.94 0.51 5.75
CA ALA A 52 6.90 -0.37 5.23
C ALA A 52 5.58 0.35 4.96
N TYR A 53 5.22 1.35 5.78
CA TYR A 53 3.89 1.95 5.74
C TYR A 53 3.82 3.29 5.01
N ILE A 54 4.93 4.03 4.90
CA ILE A 54 4.98 5.31 4.16
C ILE A 54 5.89 5.21 2.95
N VAL A 55 7.16 4.88 3.15
CA VAL A 55 8.17 5.02 2.09
C VAL A 55 7.90 4.05 0.94
N VAL A 56 7.67 2.76 1.24
CA VAL A 56 7.42 1.74 0.21
C VAL A 56 6.15 2.07 -0.60
N PRO A 57 4.98 2.34 0.00
CA PRO A 57 3.79 2.71 -0.75
C PRO A 57 3.99 3.94 -1.65
N ILE A 58 4.65 4.99 -1.15
CA ILE A 58 4.90 6.21 -1.94
C ILE A 58 5.83 5.92 -3.12
N ILE A 59 6.93 5.20 -2.90
CA ILE A 59 7.86 4.84 -3.98
C ILE A 59 7.14 4.02 -5.06
N LEU A 60 6.36 3.02 -4.66
CA LEU A 60 5.61 2.18 -5.61
C LEU A 60 4.58 2.99 -6.42
N LEU A 61 3.93 3.99 -5.80
CA LEU A 61 3.01 4.89 -6.50
C LEU A 61 3.71 5.81 -7.53
N ILE A 62 4.97 6.18 -7.28
CA ILE A 62 5.77 7.05 -8.16
C ILE A 62 6.31 6.28 -9.38
N ILE A 63 6.70 5.01 -9.21
CA ILE A 63 7.22 4.17 -10.31
C ILE A 63 6.21 4.02 -11.45
N ASP A 64 4.91 4.07 -11.14
CA ASP A 64 3.81 4.14 -12.11
C ASP A 64 3.84 3.03 -13.17
N ASN A 65 4.01 1.78 -12.73
CA ASN A 65 3.96 0.61 -13.62
C ASN A 65 3.20 -0.56 -13.00
N TYR A 66 2.80 -1.51 -13.85
CA TYR A 66 1.99 -2.66 -13.43
C TYR A 66 2.65 -3.51 -12.34
N ILE A 67 3.99 -3.65 -12.36
CA ILE A 67 4.73 -4.39 -11.33
C ILE A 67 4.60 -3.69 -9.98
N ALA A 68 4.80 -2.38 -9.94
CA ALA A 68 4.71 -1.58 -8.73
C ALA A 68 3.30 -1.59 -8.15
N TYR A 69 2.28 -1.51 -9.00
CA TYR A 69 0.89 -1.65 -8.58
C TYR A 69 0.54 -3.04 -8.06
N THR A 70 1.12 -4.09 -8.65
CA THR A 70 0.95 -5.47 -8.16
C THR A 70 1.62 -5.63 -6.79
N LEU A 71 2.82 -5.07 -6.61
CA LEU A 71 3.52 -5.06 -5.32
C LEU A 71 2.74 -4.27 -4.26
N LEU A 72 2.14 -3.14 -4.64
CA LEU A 72 1.31 -2.31 -3.74
C LEU A 72 0.07 -3.07 -3.26
N SER A 73 -0.55 -3.87 -4.13
CA SER A 73 -1.58 -4.83 -3.74
C SER A 73 -1.05 -5.88 -2.76
N GLY A 74 0.14 -6.43 -3.01
CA GLY A 74 0.78 -7.40 -2.12
C GLY A 74 1.10 -6.83 -0.73
N VAL A 75 1.63 -5.61 -0.65
CA VAL A 75 1.88 -4.90 0.62
C VAL A 75 0.57 -4.65 1.36
N SER A 76 -0.48 -4.27 0.63
CA SER A 76 -1.81 -4.06 1.22
C SER A 76 -2.42 -5.35 1.77
N LEU A 77 -2.23 -6.47 1.06
CA LEU A 77 -2.66 -7.80 1.50
C LEU A 77 -1.91 -8.26 2.76
N LEU A 78 -0.58 -8.12 2.76
CA LEU A 78 0.25 -8.47 3.92
C LEU A 78 -0.21 -7.71 5.17
N ARG A 79 -0.59 -6.44 4.98
CA ARG A 79 -1.16 -5.64 6.07
C ARG A 79 -2.44 -6.24 6.62
N VAL A 80 -3.39 -6.57 5.75
CA VAL A 80 -4.66 -7.20 6.18
C VAL A 80 -4.38 -8.50 6.96
N ALA A 81 -3.41 -9.31 6.52
CA ALA A 81 -3.01 -10.52 7.23
C ALA A 81 -2.47 -10.22 8.64
N ILE A 82 -1.54 -9.27 8.78
CA ILE A 82 -0.96 -8.87 10.08
C ILE A 82 -2.05 -8.38 11.05
N GLU A 83 -2.98 -7.56 10.55
CA GLU A 83 -4.06 -7.01 11.37
C GLU A 83 -5.08 -8.10 11.78
N LEU A 84 -5.32 -9.11 10.93
CA LEU A 84 -6.20 -10.24 11.23
C LEU A 84 -5.58 -11.25 12.21
N GLU A 85 -4.25 -11.40 12.22
CA GLU A 85 -3.54 -12.24 13.18
C GLU A 85 -3.62 -11.70 14.63
N GLY A 86 -4.19 -10.50 14.83
CA GLY A 86 -4.40 -9.93 16.16
C GLY A 86 -3.10 -9.53 16.85
N VAL A 87 -2.03 -9.30 16.07
CA VAL A 87 -0.71 -8.84 16.56
C VAL A 87 -0.84 -7.56 17.37
N LEU A 88 -1.87 -6.76 17.10
CA LEU A 88 -2.13 -5.50 17.78
C LEU A 88 -3.61 -5.45 18.23
N PRO A 89 -3.92 -4.80 19.37
CA PRO A 89 -5.27 -4.77 19.93
C PRO A 89 -6.27 -4.13 18.95
N PRO A 90 -7.47 -4.69 18.79
CA PRO A 90 -8.46 -4.17 17.86
C PRO A 90 -9.00 -2.81 18.34
N THR A 91 -8.92 -1.81 17.47
CA THR A 91 -9.55 -0.49 17.64
C THR A 91 -10.59 -0.32 16.53
N SER A 92 -11.61 0.50 16.76
CA SER A 92 -12.62 0.81 15.72
C SER A 92 -12.00 1.42 14.46
N LEU A 93 -10.93 2.20 14.64
CA LEU A 93 -10.16 2.80 13.55
C LEU A 93 -9.39 1.73 12.76
N ARG A 94 -8.72 0.80 13.44
CA ARG A 94 -8.03 -0.34 12.83
C ARG A 94 -8.98 -1.22 12.01
N THR A 95 -10.15 -1.55 12.53
CA THR A 95 -11.16 -2.31 11.76
C THR A 95 -11.62 -1.57 10.51
N ALA A 96 -11.82 -0.25 10.59
CA ALA A 96 -12.13 0.57 9.42
C ALA A 96 -10.97 0.58 8.40
N THR A 97 -9.71 0.64 8.86
CA THR A 97 -8.56 0.59 7.95
C THR A 97 -8.45 -0.75 7.21
N ILE A 98 -8.80 -1.89 7.81
CA ILE A 98 -8.81 -3.19 7.12
C ILE A 98 -9.69 -3.14 5.87
N ILE A 99 -10.91 -2.61 5.99
CA ILE A 99 -11.85 -2.47 4.86
C ILE A 99 -11.25 -1.57 3.77
N LEU A 100 -10.62 -0.46 4.18
CA LEU A 100 -9.97 0.45 3.23
C LEU A 100 -8.76 -0.19 2.54
N TYR A 101 -8.02 -1.06 3.22
CA TYR A 101 -6.92 -1.82 2.63
C TYR A 101 -7.40 -2.89 1.66
N ILE A 102 -8.53 -3.55 1.95
CA ILE A 102 -9.18 -4.44 0.98
C ILE A 102 -9.56 -3.65 -0.28
N LEU A 103 -10.08 -2.44 -0.14
CA LEU A 103 -10.35 -1.58 -1.29
C LEU A 103 -9.04 -1.20 -2.02
N ALA A 104 -7.97 -0.87 -1.30
CA ALA A 104 -6.67 -0.54 -1.88
C ALA A 104 -6.06 -1.70 -2.69
N ILE A 105 -6.28 -2.96 -2.27
CA ILE A 105 -5.88 -4.15 -3.02
C ILE A 105 -6.55 -4.15 -4.41
N PHE A 106 -7.88 -4.03 -4.44
CA PHE A 106 -8.63 -4.05 -5.71
C PHE A 106 -8.28 -2.87 -6.61
N LEU A 107 -8.12 -1.67 -6.03
CA LEU A 107 -7.74 -0.48 -6.79
C LEU A 107 -6.32 -0.58 -7.35
N SER A 108 -5.37 -1.12 -6.58
CA SER A 108 -4.00 -1.35 -7.04
C SER A 108 -3.96 -2.38 -8.17
N LEU A 109 -4.70 -3.49 -8.05
CA LEU A 109 -4.82 -4.47 -9.13
C LEU A 109 -5.48 -3.88 -10.38
N THR A 110 -6.48 -3.02 -10.21
CA THR A 110 -7.12 -2.32 -11.34
C THR A 110 -6.12 -1.43 -12.08
N LEU A 111 -5.28 -0.69 -11.35
CA LEU A 111 -4.19 0.09 -11.95
C LEU A 111 -3.17 -0.79 -12.67
N ALA A 112 -2.80 -1.94 -12.08
CA ALA A 112 -1.88 -2.89 -12.71
C ALA A 112 -2.42 -3.44 -14.03
N VAL A 113 -3.69 -3.85 -14.05
CA VAL A 113 -4.36 -4.39 -15.24
C VAL A 113 -4.50 -3.32 -16.32
N GLU A 114 -4.85 -2.10 -15.96
CA GLU A 114 -4.97 -0.99 -16.91
C GLU A 114 -3.61 -0.66 -17.55
N ASP A 115 -2.55 -0.54 -16.75
CA ASP A 115 -1.19 -0.27 -17.26
C ASP A 115 -0.73 -1.37 -18.21
N LEU A 116 -0.86 -2.64 -17.78
CA LEU A 116 -0.49 -3.79 -18.61
C LEU A 116 -1.29 -3.86 -19.91
N SER A 117 -2.61 -3.63 -19.85
CA SER A 117 -3.48 -3.62 -21.02
C SER A 117 -3.09 -2.53 -22.02
N SER A 118 -2.81 -1.32 -21.51
CA SER A 118 -2.38 -0.19 -22.34
C SER A 118 -1.07 -0.49 -23.09
N ARG A 119 -0.12 -1.15 -22.40
CA ARG A 119 1.18 -1.53 -22.94
C ARG A 119 1.05 -2.61 -24.02
N ILE A 120 0.28 -3.66 -23.76
CA ILE A 120 0.00 -4.72 -24.75
C ILE A 120 -0.67 -4.12 -26.00
N ARG A 121 -1.64 -3.23 -25.82
CA ARG A 121 -2.30 -2.55 -26.95
C ARG A 121 -1.31 -1.71 -27.77
N GLY A 122 -0.41 -0.99 -27.10
CA GLY A 122 0.66 -0.23 -27.74
C GLY A 122 1.61 -1.13 -28.55
N GLU A 123 2.01 -2.28 -27.99
CA GLU A 123 2.86 -3.25 -28.67
C GLU A 123 2.18 -3.86 -29.90
N ILE A 124 0.90 -4.24 -29.81
CA ILE A 124 0.13 -4.77 -30.95
C ILE A 124 0.04 -3.73 -32.07
N LEU A 125 -0.24 -2.46 -31.74
CA LEU A 125 -0.31 -1.38 -32.71
C LEU A 125 1.05 -1.14 -33.38
N ARG A 126 2.14 -1.20 -32.61
CA ARG A 126 3.50 -1.05 -33.14
C ARG A 126 3.88 -2.17 -34.09
N LEU A 127 3.54 -3.42 -33.74
CA LEU A 127 3.76 -4.58 -34.61
C LEU A 127 2.98 -4.46 -35.92
N LYS A 128 1.71 -4.04 -35.86
CA LYS A 128 0.88 -3.82 -37.05
C LYS A 128 1.45 -2.72 -37.95
N TRP A 129 2.00 -1.65 -37.38
CA TRP A 129 2.64 -0.59 -38.15
C TRP A 129 3.95 -1.02 -38.80
N SER A 130 4.75 -1.88 -38.17
CA SER A 130 5.99 -2.41 -38.77
C SER A 130 5.79 -3.37 -39.95
N GLN A 131 4.55 -3.75 -40.25
CA GLN A 131 4.19 -4.60 -41.38
C GLN A 131 3.83 -3.79 -42.65
N PHE A 132 3.81 -2.46 -42.57
CA PHE A 132 3.61 -1.53 -43.69
C PHE A 132 4.91 -0.78 -44.00
#